data_AF-A0A842S9B9-F1
#
_entry.id   AF-A0A842S9B9-F1
#
_cell.length_a   1.000
_cell.length_b   1.000
_cell.length_c   1.000
_cell.angle_alpha   90.00
_cell.angle_beta   90.00
_cell.angle_gamma   90.00
#
_symmetry.space_group_name_H-M   'P 1'
#
loop_
_entity.id
_entity.type
_entity.pdbx_description
1 polymer ?
#
loop_
_entity_poly.entity_id
_entity_poly.type
_entity_poly.pdbx_seq_one_letter_code
_entity_poly.pdbx_strand_id
1 'polypeptide(L)'
;MSDLEGLTRRLIEKRYNSEEIIEKLKKEYELYKDITEERARHLSEAVLEECKSSDINNLDSSYIKDILGFSKANITIGKQGVGCRGAGDFFVHKLISEFSETSTKAFLAPKSLDDAGAVKISDLKGFKINEGNVDDLIIVSKMEGIHSRLSDFPFICGFHVTRACLRDLLVKGATPISILVDVHLGDDADVGKLFDFMAGISTVCELADVPITAGSTLRIGGDMVIGNRLTGGIAGVGLANKHLLARRNIRPGDKILMSEGAGGGTISTTAIYSGNHEVVKETLNIKFLEACDIILNSDYLDEIRAMCDVTNGGLRGDLYEINYEAQCGVKVFENKVRNLVNPKVLELLEKVGVDYLGVSLDALLIYCSESISETLIKDLEENNIKCAEIGYVDDSLDVKMVWSKNKEEKILPKFRESAYTKIKQEIGEEDPQEKERMEKAIENTALAAIEKRKRILRKIRND
;
A
#
# COMPACT_ATOMS: atom_id res chain seq x y z
N MET A 1 19.15 -5.65 10.83
CA MET A 1 18.41 -5.36 12.07
C MET A 1 18.27 -6.64 12.86
N SER A 2 18.28 -6.55 14.19
CA SER A 2 18.06 -7.68 15.08
C SER A 2 16.90 -7.33 16.03
N ASP A 3 15.86 -8.17 16.02
CA ASP A 3 14.77 -8.12 17.00
C ASP A 3 15.16 -8.97 18.20
N LEU A 4 15.74 -8.32 19.22
CA LEU A 4 16.29 -9.00 20.39
C LEU A 4 15.19 -9.61 21.24
N GLU A 5 14.02 -8.97 21.30
CA GLU A 5 12.86 -9.48 22.01
C GLU A 5 12.36 -10.77 21.35
N GLY A 6 12.11 -10.72 20.04
CA GLY A 6 11.65 -11.86 19.26
C GLY A 6 12.64 -13.02 19.27
N LEU A 7 13.95 -12.74 19.18
CA LEU A 7 15.01 -13.74 19.30
C LEU A 7 14.98 -14.41 20.68
N THR A 8 14.93 -13.61 21.75
CA THR A 8 14.92 -14.10 23.14
C THR A 8 13.72 -15.01 23.40
N ARG A 9 12.51 -14.55 23.05
CA ARG A 9 11.28 -15.35 23.21
C ARG A 9 11.38 -16.69 22.46
N ARG A 10 11.91 -16.68 21.23
CA ARG A 10 12.08 -17.90 20.44
C ARG A 10 13.11 -18.86 21.04
N LEU A 11 14.18 -18.36 21.66
CA LEU A 11 15.18 -19.20 22.31
C LEU A 11 14.63 -19.82 23.60
N ILE A 12 13.81 -19.08 24.37
CA ILE A 12 13.08 -19.59 25.54
C ILE A 12 12.12 -20.72 25.10
N GLU A 13 11.34 -20.52 24.04
CA GLU A 13 10.44 -21.55 23.50
C GLU A 13 11.18 -22.83 23.10
N LYS A 14 12.41 -22.70 22.58
CA LYS A 14 13.29 -23.81 22.22
C LYS A 14 14.05 -24.41 23.41
N ARG A 15 13.78 -23.95 24.64
CA ARG A 15 14.37 -24.42 25.90
C ARG A 15 15.90 -24.26 25.99
N TYR A 16 16.43 -23.19 25.38
CA TYR A 16 17.82 -22.78 25.62
C TYR A 16 17.97 -22.29 27.07
N ASN A 17 19.12 -22.51 27.68
CA ASN A 17 19.38 -22.01 29.04
C ASN A 17 19.71 -20.51 29.02
N SER A 18 19.63 -19.85 30.19
CA SER A 18 19.78 -18.38 30.28
C SER A 18 21.14 -17.89 29.76
N GLU A 19 22.23 -18.62 30.03
CA GLU A 19 23.58 -18.21 29.60
C GLU A 19 23.72 -18.33 28.07
N GLU A 20 23.19 -19.40 27.47
CA GLU A 20 23.19 -19.55 26.00
C GLU A 20 22.39 -18.44 25.30
N ILE A 21 21.31 -17.96 25.92
CA ILE A 21 20.51 -16.85 25.41
C ILE A 21 21.32 -15.55 25.50
N ILE A 22 21.88 -15.26 26.67
CA ILE A 22 22.70 -14.06 26.90
C ILE A 22 23.86 -14.01 25.91
N GLU A 23 24.58 -15.11 25.70
CA GLU A 23 25.70 -15.15 24.75
C GLU A 23 25.29 -14.96 23.29
N LYS A 24 24.06 -15.35 22.92
CA LYS A 24 23.52 -15.08 21.58
C LYS A 24 23.15 -13.61 21.42
N LEU A 25 22.50 -13.01 22.41
CA LEU A 25 22.13 -11.59 22.39
C LEU A 25 23.36 -10.68 22.42
N LYS A 26 24.38 -11.05 23.20
CA LYS A 26 25.66 -10.34 23.28
C LYS A 26 26.31 -10.22 21.90
N LYS A 27 26.33 -11.32 21.14
CA LYS A 27 26.86 -11.33 19.76
C LYS A 27 26.09 -10.40 18.82
N GLU A 28 24.77 -10.28 18.99
CA GLU A 28 23.99 -9.32 18.20
C GLU A 28 24.36 -7.88 18.60
N TYR A 29 24.48 -7.58 19.89
CA TYR A 29 24.93 -6.27 20.34
C TYR A 29 26.34 -5.91 19.84
N GLU A 30 27.31 -6.80 19.99
CA GLU A 30 28.70 -6.61 19.53
C GLU A 30 28.79 -6.43 18.00
N LEU A 31 27.84 -7.01 17.24
CA LEU A 31 27.79 -6.87 15.79
C LEU A 31 27.27 -5.50 15.34
N TYR A 32 26.26 -4.96 16.02
CA TYR A 32 25.58 -3.72 15.60
C TYR A 32 26.06 -2.47 16.33
N LYS A 33 26.57 -2.59 17.56
CA LYS A 33 26.93 -1.47 18.43
C LYS A 33 28.40 -1.53 18.83
N ASP A 34 29.02 -0.35 18.88
CA ASP A 34 30.36 -0.17 19.44
C ASP A 34 30.26 0.01 20.97
N ILE A 35 30.12 -1.11 21.68
CA ILE A 35 30.01 -1.16 23.14
C ILE A 35 30.90 -2.25 23.73
N THR A 36 31.24 -2.10 25.01
CA THR A 36 32.05 -3.10 25.71
C THR A 36 31.28 -4.41 25.88
N GLU A 37 32.02 -5.54 25.94
CA GLU A 37 31.45 -6.86 26.21
C GLU A 37 30.61 -6.87 27.51
N GLU A 38 31.10 -6.21 28.56
CA GLU A 38 30.38 -6.06 29.83
C GLU A 38 29.03 -5.35 29.65
N ARG A 39 29.00 -4.26 28.87
CA ARG A 39 27.75 -3.54 28.59
C ARG A 39 26.80 -4.39 27.75
N ALA A 40 27.30 -5.08 26.73
CA ALA A 40 26.52 -5.98 25.90
C ALA A 40 25.90 -7.12 26.73
N ARG A 41 26.65 -7.66 27.69
CA ARG A 41 26.14 -8.68 28.64
C ARG A 41 25.02 -8.12 29.51
N HIS A 42 25.21 -6.97 30.16
CA HIS A 42 24.19 -6.36 31.00
C HIS A 42 22.89 -6.06 30.23
N LEU A 43 22.99 -5.55 29.00
CA LEU A 43 21.82 -5.32 28.15
C LEU A 43 21.13 -6.63 27.78
N SER A 44 21.89 -7.69 27.49
CA SER A 44 21.35 -9.02 27.19
C SER A 44 20.62 -9.65 28.37
N GLU A 45 21.16 -9.48 29.58
CA GLU A 45 20.52 -9.92 30.83
C GLU A 45 19.19 -9.19 31.06
N ALA A 46 19.15 -7.87 30.84
CA ALA A 46 17.93 -7.07 30.95
C ALA A 46 16.86 -7.50 29.94
N VAL A 47 17.24 -7.70 28.66
CA VAL A 47 16.33 -8.22 27.62
C VAL A 47 15.70 -9.55 28.05
N LEU A 48 16.50 -10.46 28.61
CA LEU A 48 16.02 -11.76 29.08
C LEU A 48 15.06 -11.63 30.28
N GLU A 49 15.37 -10.75 31.22
CA GLU A 49 14.52 -10.46 32.38
C GLU A 49 13.16 -9.92 31.95
N GLU A 50 13.13 -8.93 31.06
CA GLU A 50 11.89 -8.33 30.55
C GLU A 50 11.05 -9.36 29.78
N CYS A 51 11.69 -10.20 28.93
CA CYS A 51 11.00 -11.26 28.19
C CYS A 51 10.36 -12.31 29.11
N LYS A 52 11.02 -12.69 30.21
CA LYS A 52 10.48 -13.62 31.21
C LYS A 52 9.32 -12.99 31.97
N SER A 53 9.46 -11.72 32.34
CA SER A 53 8.46 -10.98 33.13
C SER A 53 7.19 -10.69 32.34
N SER A 54 7.32 -10.47 31.04
CA SER A 54 6.22 -10.22 30.11
C SER A 54 5.63 -11.49 29.48
N ASP A 55 6.04 -12.69 29.93
CA ASP A 55 5.46 -13.94 29.43
C ASP A 55 4.03 -14.13 29.94
N ILE A 56 3.08 -13.90 29.03
CA ILE A 56 1.65 -13.98 29.32
C ILE A 56 1.20 -15.40 29.72
N ASN A 57 1.97 -16.46 29.43
CA ASN A 57 1.61 -17.82 29.82
C ASN A 57 1.57 -18.01 31.34
N ASN A 58 2.33 -17.19 32.08
CA ASN A 58 2.45 -17.25 33.54
C ASN A 58 1.34 -16.49 34.28
N LEU A 59 0.44 -15.79 33.56
CA LEU A 59 -0.63 -15.01 34.19
C LEU A 59 -1.80 -15.87 34.69
N ASP A 60 -2.32 -15.62 35.88
CA ASP A 60 -3.48 -16.38 36.38
C ASP A 60 -4.81 -15.95 35.74
N SER A 61 -4.94 -14.66 35.41
CA SER A 61 -6.18 -14.11 34.87
C SER A 61 -6.39 -14.50 33.40
N SER A 62 -7.35 -15.38 33.15
CA SER A 62 -7.77 -15.76 31.80
C SER A 62 -8.23 -14.57 30.96
N TYR A 63 -8.85 -13.58 31.60
CA TYR A 63 -9.29 -12.34 30.95
C TYR A 63 -8.09 -11.47 30.50
N ILE A 64 -7.09 -11.29 31.35
CA ILE A 64 -5.89 -10.52 30.99
C ILE A 64 -5.06 -11.28 29.95
N LYS A 65 -4.95 -12.61 30.06
CA LYS A 65 -4.34 -13.47 29.04
C LYS A 65 -5.01 -13.29 27.67
N ASP A 66 -6.34 -13.28 27.65
CA ASP A 66 -7.09 -13.04 26.43
C ASP A 66 -6.83 -11.64 25.86
N ILE A 67 -6.76 -10.59 26.69
CA ILE A 67 -6.47 -9.21 26.23
C ILE A 67 -5.06 -9.09 25.65
N LEU A 68 -4.04 -9.51 26.39
CA LEU A 68 -2.63 -9.36 26.01
C LEU A 68 -2.24 -10.29 24.86
N GLY A 69 -2.93 -11.43 24.73
CA GLY A 69 -2.73 -12.38 23.65
C GLY A 69 -3.53 -12.04 22.38
N PHE A 70 -3.26 -12.82 21.33
CA PHE A 70 -4.01 -12.80 20.07
C PHE A 70 -4.33 -14.23 19.61
N SER A 71 -5.39 -14.38 18.82
CA SER A 71 -5.78 -15.66 18.22
C SER A 71 -4.76 -16.07 17.15
N LYS A 72 -4.21 -17.28 17.24
CA LYS A 72 -3.17 -17.76 16.33
C LYS A 72 -3.76 -18.53 15.14
N ALA A 73 -3.60 -17.99 13.94
CA ALA A 73 -3.87 -18.73 12.69
C ALA A 73 -2.79 -19.77 12.35
N ASN A 74 -1.60 -19.64 12.96
CA ASN A 74 -0.38 -20.40 12.61
C ASN A 74 0.04 -20.31 11.13
N ILE A 75 -0.31 -19.18 10.50
CA ILE A 75 0.05 -18.84 9.13
C ILE A 75 0.70 -17.48 9.17
N THR A 76 1.89 -17.35 8.60
CA THR A 76 2.60 -16.08 8.56
C THR A 76 2.00 -15.19 7.46
N ILE A 77 2.06 -13.87 7.66
CA ILE A 77 1.77 -12.85 6.63
C ILE A 77 2.52 -13.19 5.33
N GLY A 78 3.79 -13.57 5.46
CA GLY A 78 4.62 -14.03 4.35
C GLY A 78 4.03 -15.23 3.61
N LYS A 79 3.58 -16.30 4.29
CA LYS A 79 3.00 -17.49 3.63
C LYS A 79 1.69 -17.15 2.91
N GLN A 80 0.84 -16.31 3.51
CA GLN A 80 -0.42 -15.87 2.90
C GLN A 80 -0.23 -14.85 1.77
N GLY A 81 0.90 -14.16 1.71
CA GLY A 81 1.13 -13.13 0.69
C GLY A 81 0.50 -11.77 1.00
N VAL A 82 0.20 -11.50 2.28
CA VAL A 82 -0.36 -10.21 2.72
C VAL A 82 0.66 -9.08 2.48
N GLY A 83 0.17 -7.94 1.99
CA GLY A 83 0.97 -6.78 1.58
C GLY A 83 1.66 -6.93 0.23
N CYS A 84 1.30 -7.96 -0.56
CA CYS A 84 1.85 -8.20 -1.90
C CYS A 84 0.82 -7.93 -3.02
N ARG A 85 -0.35 -7.34 -2.76
CA ARG A 85 -1.38 -6.98 -3.76
C ARG A 85 -1.68 -8.08 -4.79
N GLY A 86 -1.69 -9.33 -4.33
CA GLY A 86 -2.13 -10.51 -5.09
C GLY A 86 -3.36 -11.13 -4.46
N ALA A 87 -3.83 -12.26 -5.00
CA ALA A 87 -5.04 -12.91 -4.51
C ALA A 87 -5.01 -13.24 -3.01
N GLY A 88 -3.84 -13.64 -2.47
CA GLY A 88 -3.69 -13.94 -1.04
C GLY A 88 -3.83 -12.70 -0.14
N ASP A 89 -3.43 -11.53 -0.66
CA ASP A 89 -3.59 -10.23 -0.01
C ASP A 89 -5.05 -9.76 -0.06
N PHE A 90 -5.66 -9.81 -1.25
CA PHE A 90 -7.06 -9.43 -1.46
C PHE A 90 -8.02 -10.20 -0.53
N PHE A 91 -7.76 -11.50 -0.32
CA PHE A 91 -8.51 -12.30 0.64
C PHE A 91 -8.45 -11.72 2.06
N VAL A 92 -7.25 -11.37 2.56
CA VAL A 92 -7.10 -10.83 3.91
C VAL A 92 -7.64 -9.41 4.02
N HIS A 93 -7.44 -8.57 3.00
CA HIS A 93 -7.99 -7.22 2.96
C HIS A 93 -9.52 -7.19 2.99
N LYS A 94 -10.18 -8.17 2.34
CA LYS A 94 -11.62 -8.36 2.46
C LYS A 94 -12.04 -8.60 3.91
N LEU A 95 -11.31 -9.45 4.66
CA LEU A 95 -11.58 -9.69 6.08
C LEU A 95 -11.28 -8.45 6.94
N ILE A 96 -10.19 -7.73 6.67
CA ILE A 96 -9.85 -6.46 7.35
C ILE A 96 -10.98 -5.44 7.19
N SER A 97 -11.62 -5.38 6.01
CA SER A 97 -12.73 -4.46 5.75
C SER A 97 -13.93 -4.69 6.70
N GLU A 98 -14.14 -5.91 7.20
CA GLU A 98 -15.19 -6.21 8.17
C GLU A 98 -14.92 -5.54 9.54
N PHE A 99 -13.66 -5.30 9.88
CA PHE A 99 -13.28 -4.55 11.10
C PHE A 99 -13.48 -3.04 10.96
N SER A 100 -13.50 -2.53 9.72
CA SER A 100 -13.69 -1.10 9.45
C SER A 100 -15.13 -0.62 9.68
N GLU A 101 -16.11 -1.53 9.70
CA GLU A 101 -17.50 -1.17 9.97
C GLU A 101 -17.72 -0.88 11.48
N THR A 102 -18.10 0.36 11.76
CA THR A 102 -18.60 0.81 13.07
C THR A 102 -20.06 1.23 12.96
N SER A 103 -20.67 1.65 14.07
CA SER A 103 -22.03 2.24 14.03
C SER A 103 -22.10 3.51 13.17
N THR A 104 -20.97 4.17 12.91
CA THR A 104 -20.84 5.33 12.03
C THR A 104 -20.31 4.87 10.68
N LYS A 105 -21.01 5.22 9.61
CA LYS A 105 -20.64 4.82 8.24
C LYS A 105 -19.85 5.93 7.55
N ALA A 106 -18.82 5.53 6.80
CA ALA A 106 -18.10 6.41 5.88
C ALA A 106 -18.85 6.53 4.54
N PHE A 107 -18.57 7.59 3.78
CA PHE A 107 -19.11 7.79 2.44
C PHE A 107 -18.41 6.90 1.41
N LEU A 108 -17.09 6.72 1.56
CA LEU A 108 -16.29 5.71 0.87
C LEU A 108 -15.50 4.95 1.94
N ALA A 109 -15.80 3.66 2.13
CA ALA A 109 -15.25 2.83 3.19
C ALA A 109 -14.23 1.82 2.63
N PRO A 110 -13.31 1.27 3.44
CA PRO A 110 -12.35 0.25 2.99
C PRO A 110 -12.98 -0.96 2.29
N LYS A 111 -14.26 -1.23 2.52
CA LYS A 111 -15.02 -2.30 1.87
C LYS A 111 -15.20 -2.13 0.36
N SER A 112 -15.18 -0.90 -0.16
CA SER A 112 -15.24 -0.67 -1.62
C SER A 112 -13.92 -0.98 -2.33
N LEU A 113 -12.87 -1.34 -1.57
CA LEU A 113 -11.52 -1.62 -2.11
C LEU A 113 -11.05 -0.53 -3.08
N ASP A 114 -11.40 0.72 -2.78
CA ASP A 114 -11.06 1.90 -3.56
C ASP A 114 -9.77 2.52 -3.02
N ASP A 115 -9.15 3.44 -3.77
CA ASP A 115 -7.79 3.90 -3.48
C ASP A 115 -7.71 4.76 -2.20
N ALA A 116 -8.82 5.41 -1.81
CA ALA A 116 -8.94 6.24 -0.62
C ALA A 116 -10.27 6.04 0.13
N GLY A 117 -10.32 6.52 1.37
CA GLY A 117 -11.56 6.61 2.16
C GLY A 117 -12.15 8.02 2.12
N ALA A 118 -13.45 8.18 2.38
CA ALA A 118 -14.09 9.49 2.36
C ALA A 118 -15.25 9.64 3.33
N VAL A 119 -15.49 10.87 3.80
CA VAL A 119 -16.67 11.28 4.56
C VAL A 119 -17.30 12.53 3.94
N LYS A 120 -18.62 12.56 3.86
CA LYS A 120 -19.35 13.74 3.37
C LYS A 120 -19.70 14.65 4.55
N ILE A 121 -19.50 15.96 4.40
CA ILE A 121 -19.76 16.92 5.49
C ILE A 121 -21.23 16.86 5.94
N SER A 122 -22.17 16.69 5.02
CA SER A 122 -23.61 16.55 5.32
C SER A 122 -23.93 15.38 6.27
N ASP A 123 -23.08 14.36 6.34
CA ASP A 123 -23.30 13.17 7.16
C ASP A 123 -22.80 13.34 8.61
N LEU A 124 -22.07 14.42 8.89
CA LEU A 124 -21.49 14.70 10.20
C LEU A 124 -22.52 15.28 11.17
N LYS A 125 -22.98 14.45 12.11
CA LYS A 125 -23.87 14.91 13.19
C LYS A 125 -23.19 15.93 14.09
N GLY A 126 -23.82 17.08 14.28
CA GLY A 126 -23.37 18.13 15.20
C GLY A 126 -22.47 19.19 14.57
N PHE A 127 -22.09 19.04 13.30
CA PHE A 127 -21.43 20.08 12.52
C PHE A 127 -22.47 20.76 11.62
N LYS A 128 -22.73 22.05 11.84
CA LYS A 128 -23.64 22.86 11.01
C LYS A 128 -22.88 24.02 10.44
N ILE A 129 -23.01 24.23 9.14
CA ILE A 129 -22.47 25.40 8.47
C ILE A 129 -23.64 26.36 8.22
N ASN A 130 -23.51 27.60 8.68
CA ASN A 130 -24.60 28.58 8.65
C ASN A 130 -24.74 29.29 7.30
N GLU A 131 -23.68 29.31 6.47
CA GLU A 131 -23.65 29.98 5.16
C GLU A 131 -22.80 29.21 4.14
N GLY A 132 -23.26 29.12 2.89
CA GLY A 132 -22.59 28.42 1.79
C GLY A 132 -23.15 27.02 1.51
N ASN A 133 -23.11 26.59 0.25
CA ASN A 133 -23.59 25.28 -0.19
C ASN A 133 -22.47 24.23 -0.01
N VAL A 134 -22.13 23.94 1.26
CA VAL A 134 -21.00 23.07 1.64
C VAL A 134 -21.44 21.63 1.90
N ASP A 135 -22.75 21.36 1.75
CA ASP A 135 -23.34 20.03 1.91
C ASP A 135 -22.70 19.01 0.97
N ASP A 136 -22.19 19.45 -0.18
CA ASP A 136 -21.55 18.61 -1.19
C ASP A 136 -20.03 18.45 -1.02
N LEU A 137 -19.44 19.01 0.04
CA LEU A 137 -18.02 18.84 0.31
C LEU A 137 -17.72 17.45 0.88
N ILE A 138 -16.72 16.80 0.30
CA ILE A 138 -16.28 15.47 0.68
C ILE A 138 -14.83 15.55 1.13
N ILE A 139 -14.54 15.10 2.35
CA ILE A 139 -13.18 14.93 2.85
C ILE A 139 -12.73 13.54 2.40
N VAL A 140 -11.62 13.50 1.66
CA VAL A 140 -10.97 12.26 1.22
C VAL A 140 -9.68 12.09 2.01
N SER A 141 -9.41 10.88 2.48
CA SER A 141 -8.24 10.56 3.28
C SER A 141 -7.56 9.29 2.79
N LYS A 142 -6.24 9.31 2.76
CA LYS A 142 -5.39 8.19 2.38
C LYS A 142 -4.30 7.99 3.42
N MET A 143 -3.94 6.74 3.69
CA MET A 143 -2.70 6.36 4.38
C MET A 143 -1.90 5.47 3.43
N GLU A 144 -0.64 5.82 3.19
CA GLU A 144 0.27 5.08 2.33
C GLU A 144 1.52 4.65 3.08
N GLY A 145 1.85 3.37 2.98
CA GLY A 145 3.01 2.78 3.62
C GLY A 145 4.24 2.93 2.74
N ILE A 146 5.41 3.12 3.36
CA ILE A 146 6.63 3.17 2.55
C ILE A 146 6.90 1.83 1.87
N HIS A 147 7.51 1.89 0.68
CA HIS A 147 8.06 0.70 0.06
C HIS A 147 9.32 0.25 0.83
N SER A 148 9.16 -0.66 1.79
CA SER A 148 10.20 -0.96 2.79
C SER A 148 11.56 -1.39 2.23
N ARG A 149 11.64 -1.93 1.01
CA ARG A 149 12.93 -2.21 0.33
C ARG A 149 13.74 -0.95 0.01
N LEU A 150 13.14 0.23 0.06
CA LEU A 150 13.81 1.52 -0.12
C LEU A 150 14.28 2.15 1.20
N SER A 151 14.22 1.43 2.32
CA SER A 151 14.71 1.90 3.63
C SER A 151 16.18 2.36 3.64
N ASP A 152 17.01 1.88 2.72
CA ASP A 152 18.41 2.30 2.59
C ASP A 152 18.60 3.42 1.54
N PHE A 153 17.51 3.86 0.92
CA PHE A 153 17.46 4.91 -0.09
C PHE A 153 16.38 5.95 0.33
N PRO A 154 16.57 6.62 1.48
CA PRO A 154 15.54 7.39 2.16
C PRO A 154 14.91 8.49 1.30
N PHE A 155 15.69 9.22 0.51
CA PHE A 155 15.16 10.22 -0.41
C PHE A 155 14.16 9.63 -1.41
N ILE A 156 14.55 8.56 -2.11
CA ILE A 156 13.70 7.87 -3.09
C ILE A 156 12.47 7.28 -2.41
N CYS A 157 12.64 6.78 -1.17
CA CYS A 157 11.56 6.26 -0.36
C CYS A 157 10.51 7.34 -0.03
N GLY A 158 10.95 8.50 0.47
CA GLY A 158 10.11 9.66 0.79
C GLY A 158 9.43 10.24 -0.44
N PHE A 159 10.17 10.35 -1.55
CA PHE A 159 9.64 10.83 -2.83
C PHE A 159 8.49 9.95 -3.32
N HIS A 160 8.70 8.63 -3.42
CA HIS A 160 7.67 7.76 -3.99
C HIS A 160 6.49 7.51 -3.06
N VAL A 161 6.67 7.46 -1.73
CA VAL A 161 5.53 7.32 -0.82
C VAL A 161 4.63 8.55 -0.88
N THR A 162 5.23 9.75 -1.01
CA THR A 162 4.49 11.02 -1.19
C THR A 162 3.72 11.04 -2.49
N ARG A 163 4.39 10.68 -3.58
CA ARG A 163 3.72 10.59 -4.87
C ARG A 163 2.55 9.59 -4.81
N ALA A 164 2.76 8.39 -4.29
CA ALA A 164 1.71 7.38 -4.18
C ALA A 164 0.50 7.88 -3.36
N CYS A 165 0.72 8.50 -2.21
CA CYS A 165 -0.38 9.04 -1.41
C CYS A 165 -1.15 10.14 -2.14
N LEU A 166 -0.47 11.04 -2.87
CA LEU A 166 -1.12 12.11 -3.61
C LEU A 166 -1.92 11.58 -4.80
N ARG A 167 -1.40 10.58 -5.52
CA ARG A 167 -2.12 9.93 -6.61
C ARG A 167 -3.47 9.40 -6.16
N ASP A 168 -3.50 8.68 -5.03
CA ASP A 168 -4.72 8.06 -4.51
C ASP A 168 -5.80 9.08 -4.13
N LEU A 169 -5.41 10.29 -3.72
CA LEU A 169 -6.36 11.40 -3.51
C LEU A 169 -6.85 11.95 -4.86
N LEU A 170 -5.93 12.25 -5.77
CA LEU A 170 -6.23 12.86 -7.05
C LEU A 170 -7.11 11.97 -7.94
N VAL A 171 -6.87 10.66 -7.96
CA VAL A 171 -7.71 9.70 -8.72
C VAL A 171 -9.12 9.56 -8.16
N LYS A 172 -9.38 10.02 -6.92
CA LYS A 172 -10.76 10.16 -6.40
C LYS A 172 -11.39 11.52 -6.71
N GLY A 173 -10.67 12.41 -7.40
CA GLY A 173 -11.11 13.77 -7.68
C GLY A 173 -10.92 14.73 -6.51
N ALA A 174 -10.04 14.40 -5.57
CA ALA A 174 -9.77 15.24 -4.41
C ALA A 174 -8.52 16.10 -4.63
N THR A 175 -8.65 17.41 -4.40
CA THR A 175 -7.51 18.32 -4.29
C THR A 175 -6.82 18.07 -2.95
N PRO A 176 -5.54 17.64 -2.93
CA PRO A 176 -4.81 17.44 -1.68
C PRO A 176 -4.60 18.77 -0.94
N ILE A 177 -4.81 18.77 0.38
CA ILE A 177 -4.70 19.98 1.21
C ILE A 177 -3.76 19.82 2.41
N SER A 178 -3.31 18.59 2.69
CA SER A 178 -2.51 18.30 3.89
C SER A 178 -1.82 16.93 3.80
N ILE A 179 -0.54 16.89 4.15
CA ILE A 179 0.24 15.68 4.36
C ILE A 179 0.66 15.55 5.83
N LEU A 180 0.55 14.33 6.36
CA LEU A 180 1.00 13.93 7.69
C LEU A 180 2.05 12.82 7.54
N VAL A 181 3.15 12.89 8.26
CA VAL A 181 4.26 11.91 8.15
C VAL A 181 4.38 11.09 9.43
N ASP A 182 4.32 9.76 9.36
CA ASP A 182 4.63 8.87 10.50
C ASP A 182 5.79 7.94 10.13
N VAL A 183 6.96 8.17 10.73
CA VAL A 183 8.18 7.43 10.37
C VAL A 183 8.86 6.86 11.60
N HIS A 184 9.24 5.58 11.53
CA HIS A 184 9.93 4.88 12.60
C HIS A 184 11.31 4.43 12.12
N LEU A 185 12.32 4.61 12.94
CA LEU A 185 13.69 4.22 12.63
C LEU A 185 14.23 3.25 13.69
N GLY A 186 15.03 2.28 13.27
CA GLY A 186 15.79 1.44 14.19
C GLY A 186 16.78 2.27 15.00
N ASP A 187 17.16 1.77 16.17
CA ASP A 187 17.95 2.54 17.14
C ASP A 187 19.31 3.01 16.61
N ASP A 188 19.89 2.24 15.69
CA ASP A 188 21.21 2.52 15.09
C ASP A 188 21.11 3.22 13.73
N ALA A 189 19.93 3.77 13.38
CA ALA A 189 19.78 4.54 12.17
C ALA A 189 20.48 5.90 12.30
N ASP A 190 21.28 6.25 11.30
CA ASP A 190 21.82 7.59 11.17
C ASP A 190 20.67 8.61 10.98
N VAL A 191 20.71 9.72 11.71
CA VAL A 191 19.68 10.77 11.65
C VAL A 191 19.56 11.37 10.24
N GLY A 192 20.63 11.34 9.44
CA GLY A 192 20.61 11.70 8.03
C GLY A 192 19.60 10.92 7.20
N LYS A 193 19.28 9.66 7.57
CA LYS A 193 18.19 8.91 6.92
C LYS A 193 16.84 9.61 7.07
N LEU A 194 16.56 10.18 8.25
CA LEU A 194 15.33 10.95 8.49
C LEU A 194 15.30 12.22 7.64
N PHE A 195 16.42 12.94 7.57
CA PHE A 195 16.51 14.17 6.79
C PHE A 195 16.34 13.93 5.29
N ASP A 196 17.01 12.93 4.73
CA ASP A 196 16.85 12.57 3.32
C ASP A 196 15.43 12.08 3.01
N PHE A 197 14.81 11.34 3.93
CA PHE A 197 13.42 10.91 3.78
C PHE A 197 12.47 12.10 3.72
N MET A 198 12.63 13.06 4.64
CA MET A 198 11.86 14.31 4.62
C MET A 198 12.18 15.18 3.40
N ALA A 199 13.42 15.18 2.89
CA ALA A 199 13.78 15.87 1.65
C ALA A 199 13.04 15.28 0.44
N GLY A 200 12.93 13.95 0.37
CA GLY A 200 12.13 13.28 -0.66
C GLY A 200 10.65 13.65 -0.59
N ILE A 201 10.07 13.68 0.62
CA ILE A 201 8.67 14.07 0.85
C ILE A 201 8.44 15.52 0.44
N SER A 202 9.23 16.45 1.00
CA SER A 202 9.08 17.89 0.77
C SER A 202 9.30 18.27 -0.70
N THR A 203 10.15 17.55 -1.43
CA THR A 203 10.30 17.75 -2.88
C THR A 203 8.98 17.55 -3.62
N VAL A 204 8.24 16.47 -3.32
CA VAL A 204 6.96 16.20 -3.98
C VAL A 204 5.87 17.16 -3.50
N CYS A 205 5.86 17.50 -2.21
CA CYS A 205 4.96 18.51 -1.66
C CYS A 205 5.14 19.88 -2.31
N GLU A 206 6.38 20.34 -2.51
CA GLU A 206 6.69 21.59 -3.21
C GLU A 206 6.22 21.55 -4.66
N LEU A 207 6.49 20.45 -5.37
CA LEU A 207 6.09 20.27 -6.76
C LEU A 207 4.57 20.15 -6.97
N ALA A 208 3.83 19.78 -5.93
CA ALA A 208 2.38 19.59 -5.98
C ALA A 208 1.59 20.68 -5.21
N ASP A 209 2.28 21.70 -4.69
CA ASP A 209 1.71 22.78 -3.89
C ASP A 209 0.88 22.28 -2.67
N VAL A 210 1.35 21.22 -2.00
CA VAL A 210 0.66 20.61 -0.84
C VAL A 210 1.45 20.80 0.45
N PRO A 211 0.88 21.37 1.52
CA PRO A 211 1.60 21.56 2.77
C PRO A 211 1.74 20.25 3.58
N ILE A 212 2.87 20.12 4.27
CA ILE A 212 3.06 19.13 5.34
C ILE A 212 2.58 19.77 6.65
N THR A 213 1.59 19.19 7.31
CA THR A 213 0.89 19.85 8.43
C THR A 213 1.13 19.17 9.78
N ALA A 214 1.50 17.89 9.80
CA ALA A 214 1.76 17.16 11.02
C ALA A 214 2.73 16.00 10.81
N GLY A 215 3.23 15.44 11.91
CA GLY A 215 3.99 14.20 11.84
C GLY A 215 4.31 13.57 13.20
N SER A 216 4.88 12.38 13.14
CA SER A 216 5.31 11.54 14.24
C SER A 216 6.62 10.85 13.89
N THR A 217 7.52 10.74 14.87
CA THR A 217 8.80 10.05 14.72
C THR A 217 9.06 9.19 15.94
N LEU A 218 9.26 7.89 15.73
CA LEU A 218 9.48 6.91 16.81
C LEU A 218 10.70 6.02 16.53
N ARG A 219 11.22 5.39 17.58
CA ARG A 219 12.19 4.29 17.44
C ARG A 219 11.46 2.96 17.32
N ILE A 220 11.84 2.13 16.36
CA ILE A 220 11.29 0.78 16.20
C ILE A 220 11.71 -0.03 17.44
N GLY A 221 10.73 -0.52 18.23
CA GLY A 221 11.00 -1.36 19.40
C GLY A 221 11.84 -0.72 20.51
N GLY A 222 12.03 0.61 20.48
CA GLY A 222 12.92 1.31 21.42
C GLY A 222 14.36 0.79 21.32
N ASP A 223 14.89 0.28 22.42
CA ASP A 223 16.25 -0.26 22.51
C ASP A 223 16.31 -1.78 22.21
N MET A 224 15.18 -2.42 21.93
CA MET A 224 15.07 -3.88 21.69
C MET A 224 15.25 -4.29 20.22
N VAL A 225 15.14 -3.33 19.29
CA VAL A 225 15.32 -3.60 17.85
C VAL A 225 16.50 -2.77 17.34
N ILE A 226 17.65 -3.43 17.25
CA ILE A 226 18.92 -2.83 16.82
C ILE A 226 19.07 -2.90 15.31
N GLY A 227 19.75 -1.93 14.73
CA GLY A 227 19.95 -1.73 13.30
C GLY A 227 19.35 -0.42 12.78
N ASN A 228 19.48 -0.21 11.47
CA ASN A 228 19.26 1.08 10.82
C ASN A 228 18.01 1.12 9.91
N ARG A 229 17.05 0.22 10.15
CA ARG A 229 15.86 0.09 9.30
C ARG A 229 14.97 1.31 9.46
N LEU A 230 14.43 1.82 8.36
CA LEU A 230 13.41 2.86 8.31
C LEU A 230 12.11 2.20 7.87
N THR A 231 11.03 2.46 8.61
CA THR A 231 9.66 2.02 8.35
C THR A 231 8.68 3.17 8.58
N GLY A 232 7.43 3.01 8.18
CA GLY A 232 6.40 4.02 8.40
C GLY A 232 5.58 4.27 7.15
N GLY A 233 5.04 5.47 7.04
CA GLY A 233 4.21 5.90 5.95
C GLY A 233 3.83 7.37 6.07
N ILE A 234 2.92 7.78 5.21
CA ILE A 234 2.33 9.12 5.27
C ILE A 234 0.82 9.00 5.13
N ALA A 235 0.11 9.98 5.67
CA ALA A 235 -1.29 10.18 5.38
C ALA A 235 -1.49 11.47 4.60
N GLY A 236 -2.50 11.47 3.73
CA GLY A 236 -2.93 12.63 2.97
C GLY A 236 -4.41 12.90 3.21
N VAL A 237 -4.75 14.18 3.24
CA VAL A 237 -6.15 14.65 3.27
C VAL A 237 -6.37 15.54 2.06
N GLY A 238 -7.46 15.29 1.35
CA GLY A 238 -7.92 16.08 0.22
C GLY A 238 -9.39 16.45 0.34
N LEU A 239 -9.80 17.41 -0.48
CA LEU A 239 -11.18 17.84 -0.61
C LEU A 239 -11.67 17.54 -2.02
N ALA A 240 -12.79 16.84 -2.11
CA ALA A 240 -13.51 16.66 -3.36
C ALA A 240 -14.84 17.40 -3.29
N ASN A 241 -15.26 17.92 -4.43
CA ASN A 241 -16.60 18.46 -4.61
C ASN A 241 -17.59 17.31 -4.89
N LYS A 242 -18.81 17.70 -5.29
CA LYS A 242 -20.03 16.92 -5.54
C LYS A 242 -19.88 15.44 -5.97
N HIS A 243 -18.89 15.07 -6.78
CA HIS A 243 -18.72 13.73 -7.32
C HIS A 243 -17.30 13.17 -7.12
N LEU A 244 -17.21 12.02 -6.43
CA LEU A 244 -15.98 11.22 -6.41
C LEU A 244 -15.87 10.39 -7.68
N LEU A 245 -14.66 10.29 -8.22
CA LEU A 245 -14.31 9.43 -9.35
C LEU A 245 -14.07 7.98 -8.89
N ALA A 246 -15.10 7.40 -8.29
CA ALA A 246 -15.07 6.07 -7.67
C ALA A 246 -15.31 4.95 -8.70
N ARG A 247 -14.68 3.79 -8.47
CA ARG A 247 -14.73 2.62 -9.39
C ARG A 247 -16.15 2.15 -9.66
N ARG A 248 -17.05 2.22 -8.68
CA ARG A 248 -18.48 1.86 -8.80
C ARG A 248 -19.27 2.66 -9.85
N ASN A 249 -18.73 3.76 -10.35
CA ASN A 249 -19.39 4.60 -11.35
C ASN A 249 -19.14 4.10 -12.79
N ILE A 250 -18.19 3.18 -12.98
CA ILE A 250 -17.83 2.60 -14.28
C ILE A 250 -19.03 1.81 -14.82
N ARG A 251 -19.28 1.92 -16.13
CA ARG A 251 -20.42 1.27 -16.79
C ARG A 251 -20.07 0.74 -18.19
N PRO A 252 -20.87 -0.20 -18.74
CA PRO A 252 -20.66 -0.69 -20.10
C PRO A 252 -20.70 0.45 -21.13
N GLY A 253 -19.79 0.40 -22.11
CA GLY A 253 -19.61 1.42 -23.14
C GLY A 253 -18.56 2.48 -22.82
N ASP A 254 -18.07 2.56 -21.58
CA ASP A 254 -16.95 3.45 -21.24
C ASP A 254 -15.67 2.99 -21.95
N LYS A 255 -14.85 3.97 -22.36
CA LYS A 255 -13.49 3.75 -22.85
C LYS A 255 -12.53 3.65 -21.68
N ILE A 256 -11.47 2.86 -21.86
CA ILE A 256 -10.38 2.72 -20.90
C ILE A 256 -9.15 3.37 -21.50
N LEU A 257 -8.73 4.49 -20.92
CA LEU A 257 -7.51 5.19 -21.30
C LEU A 257 -6.42 4.90 -20.28
N MET A 258 -5.17 4.93 -20.73
CA MET A 258 -4.01 4.77 -19.87
C MET A 258 -2.93 5.78 -20.27
N SER A 259 -2.34 6.45 -19.27
CA SER A 259 -1.14 7.26 -19.47
C SER A 259 0.12 6.41 -19.57
N GLU A 260 1.22 6.97 -20.07
CA GLU A 260 2.52 6.32 -19.97
C GLU A 260 2.92 6.14 -18.51
N GLY A 261 3.34 4.93 -18.15
CA GLY A 261 3.84 4.57 -16.83
C GLY A 261 5.36 4.46 -16.82
N ALA A 262 6.01 5.21 -15.93
CA ALA A 262 7.45 5.13 -15.67
C ALA A 262 7.79 4.46 -14.32
N GLY A 263 6.78 4.02 -13.57
CA GLY A 263 6.93 3.36 -12.29
C GLY A 263 7.33 4.28 -11.14
N GLY A 264 7.25 3.72 -9.93
CA GLY A 264 7.65 4.38 -8.69
C GLY A 264 8.56 3.52 -7.82
N GLY A 265 8.21 3.41 -6.54
CA GLY A 265 9.04 2.71 -5.57
C GLY A 265 9.38 1.26 -5.97
N THR A 266 8.45 0.58 -6.63
CA THR A 266 8.63 -0.79 -7.12
C THR A 266 9.65 -0.87 -8.23
N ILE A 267 9.54 -0.04 -9.28
CA ILE A 267 10.51 0.01 -10.38
C ILE A 267 11.88 0.50 -9.90
N SER A 268 11.92 1.51 -9.03
CA SER A 268 13.17 1.95 -8.37
C SER A 268 13.82 0.81 -7.60
N THR A 269 13.03 0.02 -6.87
CA THR A 269 13.54 -1.17 -6.16
C THR A 269 14.10 -2.20 -7.15
N THR A 270 13.39 -2.51 -8.23
CA THR A 270 13.87 -3.42 -9.28
C THR A 270 15.19 -2.94 -9.84
N ALA A 271 15.29 -1.66 -10.22
CA ALA A 271 16.47 -1.05 -10.81
C ALA A 271 17.67 -1.15 -9.86
N ILE A 272 17.48 -0.78 -8.60
CA ILE A 272 18.54 -0.79 -7.57
C ILE A 272 19.04 -2.22 -7.31
N TYR A 273 18.14 -3.15 -6.99
CA TYR A 273 18.54 -4.49 -6.58
C TYR A 273 18.92 -5.43 -7.73
N SER A 274 18.74 -5.00 -8.99
CA SER A 274 19.25 -5.70 -10.18
C SER A 274 20.52 -5.06 -10.76
N GLY A 275 21.01 -3.96 -10.18
CA GLY A 275 22.21 -3.25 -10.64
C GLY A 275 21.98 -2.32 -11.85
N ASN A 276 20.74 -2.02 -12.23
CA ASN A 276 20.37 -1.16 -13.36
C ASN A 276 20.00 0.26 -12.88
N HIS A 277 20.88 0.88 -12.10
CA HIS A 277 20.59 2.10 -11.32
C HIS A 277 20.11 3.29 -12.16
N GLU A 278 20.55 3.41 -13.41
CA GLU A 278 20.19 4.53 -14.28
C GLU A 278 18.67 4.67 -14.51
N VAL A 279 17.91 3.57 -14.40
CA VAL A 279 16.45 3.58 -14.58
C VAL A 279 15.73 4.35 -13.46
N VAL A 280 16.37 4.55 -12.29
CA VAL A 280 15.81 5.38 -11.21
C VAL A 280 15.51 6.81 -11.69
N LYS A 281 16.26 7.34 -12.67
CA LYS A 281 16.00 8.67 -13.23
C LYS A 281 14.63 8.75 -13.90
N GLU A 282 14.16 7.66 -14.49
CA GLU A 282 12.85 7.61 -15.16
C GLU A 282 11.71 7.65 -14.13
N THR A 283 11.92 7.09 -12.92
CA THR A 283 10.89 7.03 -11.88
C THR A 283 10.75 8.36 -11.13
N LEU A 284 11.75 9.24 -11.16
CA LEU A 284 11.75 10.55 -10.48
C LEU A 284 11.03 11.63 -11.31
N ASN A 285 9.71 11.55 -11.38
CA ASN A 285 8.85 12.50 -12.09
C ASN A 285 7.50 12.71 -11.38
N ILE A 286 6.77 13.76 -11.76
CA ILE A 286 5.42 14.07 -11.27
C ILE A 286 4.35 14.05 -12.38
N LYS A 287 4.63 13.47 -13.55
CA LYS A 287 3.73 13.47 -14.72
C LYS A 287 2.32 12.96 -14.42
N PHE A 288 2.22 11.99 -13.52
CA PHE A 288 0.92 11.49 -13.07
C PHE A 288 0.11 12.58 -12.36
N LEU A 289 0.75 13.34 -11.46
CA LEU A 289 0.08 14.41 -10.71
C LEU A 289 -0.34 15.54 -11.67
N GLU A 290 0.55 15.90 -12.61
CA GLU A 290 0.26 16.85 -13.69
C GLU A 290 -0.93 16.40 -14.55
N ALA A 291 -0.99 15.11 -14.93
CA ALA A 291 -2.11 14.55 -15.69
C ALA A 291 -3.44 14.70 -14.93
N CYS A 292 -3.43 14.40 -13.62
CA CYS A 292 -4.60 14.56 -12.79
C CYS A 292 -5.01 16.04 -12.69
N ASP A 293 -4.06 16.96 -12.48
CA ASP A 293 -4.37 18.38 -12.40
C ASP A 293 -5.04 18.91 -13.68
N ILE A 294 -4.53 18.53 -14.86
CA ILE A 294 -5.16 18.87 -16.15
C ILE A 294 -6.60 18.36 -16.21
N ILE A 295 -6.81 17.09 -15.84
CA ILE A 295 -8.12 16.44 -15.89
C ILE A 295 -9.10 17.08 -14.89
N LEU A 296 -8.66 17.34 -13.66
CA LEU A 296 -9.52 17.88 -12.60
C LEU A 296 -9.92 19.34 -12.84
N ASN A 297 -9.15 20.07 -13.64
CA ASN A 297 -9.47 21.44 -14.05
C ASN A 297 -10.15 21.53 -15.43
N SER A 298 -10.55 20.41 -16.03
CA SER A 298 -11.14 20.39 -17.38
C SER A 298 -12.66 20.58 -17.36
N ASP A 299 -13.20 21.07 -18.49
CA ASP A 299 -14.65 21.23 -18.70
C ASP A 299 -15.39 19.89 -18.89
N TYR A 300 -14.66 18.77 -19.08
CA TYR A 300 -15.23 17.44 -19.30
C TYR A 300 -15.13 16.51 -18.09
N LEU A 301 -14.75 17.02 -16.91
CA LEU A 301 -14.61 16.22 -15.69
C LEU A 301 -15.88 15.39 -15.38
N ASP A 302 -17.07 15.95 -15.59
CA ASP A 302 -18.36 15.27 -15.37
C ASP A 302 -18.62 14.07 -16.31
N GLU A 303 -17.86 13.96 -17.41
CA GLU A 303 -17.92 12.84 -18.35
C GLU A 303 -16.94 11.71 -18.00
N ILE A 304 -16.08 11.93 -17.01
CA ILE A 304 -15.18 10.91 -16.44
C ILE A 304 -15.94 10.17 -15.34
N ARG A 305 -15.95 8.84 -15.42
CA ARG A 305 -16.66 7.96 -14.47
C ARG A 305 -15.77 7.61 -13.29
N ALA A 306 -14.54 7.24 -13.57
CA ALA A 306 -13.56 6.86 -12.56
C ALA A 306 -12.14 7.12 -13.04
N MET A 307 -11.26 7.36 -12.08
CA MET A 307 -9.82 7.28 -12.26
C MET A 307 -9.23 6.31 -11.24
N CYS A 308 -8.17 5.62 -11.63
CA CYS A 308 -7.40 4.70 -10.78
C CYS A 308 -5.91 4.81 -11.15
N ASP A 309 -5.00 4.43 -10.27
CA ASP A 309 -3.59 4.30 -10.60
C ASP A 309 -3.16 2.83 -10.72
N VAL A 310 -2.21 2.55 -11.60
CA VAL A 310 -1.66 1.19 -11.78
C VAL A 310 -0.61 0.91 -10.71
N THR A 311 -1.06 0.37 -9.57
CA THR A 311 -0.23 0.16 -8.37
C THR A 311 0.43 -1.23 -8.29
N ASN A 312 0.96 -1.59 -7.13
CA ASN A 312 1.38 -2.95 -6.82
C ASN A 312 0.24 -3.94 -7.10
N GLY A 313 0.56 -5.09 -7.73
CA GLY A 313 -0.42 -5.99 -8.37
C GLY A 313 -0.61 -5.69 -9.86
N GLY A 314 -0.24 -4.49 -10.30
CA GLY A 314 -0.26 -4.02 -11.68
C GLY A 314 -1.66 -4.02 -12.29
N LEU A 315 -1.70 -3.87 -13.62
CA LEU A 315 -2.95 -3.84 -14.38
C LEU A 315 -3.80 -5.10 -14.17
N ARG A 316 -3.17 -6.26 -13.86
CA ARG A 316 -3.88 -7.50 -13.48
C ARG A 316 -4.74 -7.32 -12.23
N GLY A 317 -4.19 -6.67 -11.21
CA GLY A 317 -4.87 -6.39 -9.95
C GLY A 317 -5.98 -5.36 -10.15
N ASP A 318 -5.66 -4.23 -10.76
CA ASP A 318 -6.61 -3.12 -10.88
C ASP A 318 -7.84 -3.50 -11.72
N LEU A 319 -7.64 -4.18 -12.85
CA LEU A 319 -8.77 -4.65 -13.68
C LEU A 319 -9.66 -5.67 -12.95
N TYR A 320 -9.07 -6.49 -12.07
CA TYR A 320 -9.83 -7.43 -11.23
C TYR A 320 -10.64 -6.70 -10.15
N GLU A 321 -10.05 -5.74 -9.46
CA GLU A 321 -10.75 -4.93 -8.45
C GLU A 321 -11.89 -4.10 -9.09
N ILE A 322 -11.71 -3.63 -10.32
CA ILE A 322 -12.74 -2.91 -11.08
C ILE A 322 -13.92 -3.82 -11.43
N ASN A 323 -13.66 -5.04 -11.91
CA ASN A 323 -14.71 -6.01 -12.15
C ASN A 323 -15.49 -6.33 -10.86
N TYR A 324 -14.78 -6.44 -9.72
CA TYR A 324 -15.37 -6.69 -8.41
C TYR A 324 -16.27 -5.54 -7.93
N GLU A 325 -15.83 -4.28 -8.03
CA GLU A 325 -16.59 -3.14 -7.49
C GLU A 325 -17.66 -2.62 -8.46
N ALA A 326 -17.35 -2.52 -9.76
CA ALA A 326 -18.25 -1.96 -10.77
C ALA A 326 -19.27 -2.97 -11.33
N GLN A 327 -19.07 -4.27 -11.11
CA GLN A 327 -19.93 -5.33 -11.64
C GLN A 327 -20.08 -5.25 -13.18
N CYS A 328 -18.97 -5.02 -13.88
CA CYS A 328 -18.88 -4.90 -15.35
C CYS A 328 -17.72 -5.74 -15.90
N GLY A 329 -17.75 -6.08 -17.18
CA GLY A 329 -16.63 -6.71 -17.88
C GLY A 329 -15.66 -5.68 -18.48
N VAL A 330 -14.42 -6.07 -18.73
CA VAL A 330 -13.39 -5.21 -19.33
C VAL A 330 -12.61 -5.98 -20.39
N LYS A 331 -12.38 -5.33 -21.54
CA LYS A 331 -11.51 -5.86 -22.60
C LYS A 331 -10.38 -4.89 -22.87
N VAL A 332 -9.14 -5.36 -22.72
CA VAL A 332 -7.91 -4.56 -22.87
C VAL A 332 -7.00 -5.18 -23.92
N PHE A 333 -6.33 -4.35 -24.73
CA PHE A 333 -5.41 -4.75 -25.78
C PHE A 333 -3.96 -4.66 -25.29
N GLU A 334 -3.28 -5.80 -25.19
CA GLU A 334 -1.93 -5.88 -24.60
C GLU A 334 -0.90 -5.01 -25.33
N ASN A 335 -0.94 -5.01 -26.67
CA ASN A 335 -0.01 -4.23 -27.48
C ASN A 335 -0.13 -2.72 -27.21
N LYS A 336 -1.35 -2.23 -26.92
CA LYS A 336 -1.58 -0.83 -26.58
C LYS A 336 -1.04 -0.51 -25.19
N VAL A 337 -1.25 -1.39 -24.21
CA VAL A 337 -0.68 -1.26 -22.86
C VAL A 337 0.85 -1.25 -22.92
N ARG A 338 1.47 -2.21 -23.63
CA ARG A 338 2.93 -2.32 -23.76
C ARG A 338 3.56 -1.05 -24.33
N ASN A 339 2.89 -0.38 -25.27
CA ASN A 339 3.34 0.88 -25.87
C ASN A 339 3.28 2.08 -24.90
N LEU A 340 2.60 1.95 -23.77
CA LEU A 340 2.49 2.94 -22.72
C LEU A 340 3.38 2.61 -21.50
N VAL A 341 4.22 1.59 -21.58
CA VAL A 341 5.29 1.41 -20.60
C VAL A 341 6.49 2.22 -21.06
N ASN A 342 7.09 3.02 -20.17
CA ASN A 342 8.32 3.76 -20.47
C ASN A 342 9.37 2.79 -21.05
N PRO A 343 9.99 3.08 -22.21
CA PRO A 343 10.83 2.11 -22.91
C PRO A 343 11.99 1.55 -22.09
N LYS A 344 12.65 2.38 -21.25
CA LYS A 344 13.76 1.93 -20.40
C LYS A 344 13.27 1.07 -19.23
N VAL A 345 12.08 1.38 -18.71
CA VAL A 345 11.42 0.57 -17.69
C VAL A 345 11.00 -0.77 -18.27
N LEU A 346 10.42 -0.80 -19.47
CA LEU A 346 10.07 -2.03 -20.15
C LEU A 346 11.30 -2.90 -20.41
N GLU A 347 12.38 -2.32 -20.93
CA GLU A 347 13.66 -3.02 -21.14
C GLU A 347 14.21 -3.61 -19.83
N LEU A 348 14.15 -2.85 -18.73
CA LEU A 348 14.55 -3.34 -17.41
C LEU A 348 13.73 -4.57 -16.99
N LEU A 349 12.40 -4.48 -17.09
CA LEU A 349 11.49 -5.53 -16.67
C LEU A 349 11.68 -6.81 -17.51
N GLU A 350 11.82 -6.67 -18.83
CA GLU A 350 12.11 -7.79 -19.71
C GLU A 350 13.47 -8.44 -19.40
N LYS A 351 14.51 -7.62 -19.19
CA LYS A 351 15.86 -8.09 -18.85
C LYS A 351 15.90 -8.91 -17.57
N VAL A 352 15.12 -8.51 -16.56
CA VAL A 352 15.12 -9.16 -15.24
C VAL A 352 14.00 -10.20 -15.07
N GLY A 353 13.21 -10.43 -16.11
CA GLY A 353 12.15 -11.44 -16.15
C GLY A 353 10.94 -11.10 -15.28
N VAL A 354 10.58 -9.82 -15.18
CA VAL A 354 9.44 -9.33 -14.38
C VAL A 354 8.29 -9.01 -15.31
N ASP A 355 7.11 -9.55 -15.00
CA ASP A 355 5.88 -9.27 -15.75
C ASP A 355 5.43 -7.82 -15.49
N TYR A 356 5.48 -6.98 -16.52
CA TYR A 356 5.10 -5.57 -16.43
C TYR A 356 3.61 -5.37 -16.14
N LEU A 357 2.76 -6.38 -16.38
CA LEU A 357 1.33 -6.33 -16.08
C LEU A 357 1.03 -6.61 -14.59
N GLY A 358 2.00 -7.11 -13.82
CA GLY A 358 1.82 -7.47 -12.40
C GLY A 358 2.64 -6.62 -11.43
N VAL A 359 3.20 -5.49 -11.88
CA VAL A 359 3.93 -4.51 -11.06
C VAL A 359 3.34 -3.10 -11.19
N SER A 360 3.65 -2.26 -10.20
CA SER A 360 3.30 -0.83 -10.23
C SER A 360 4.01 -0.11 -11.37
N LEU A 361 3.24 0.31 -12.37
CA LEU A 361 3.71 1.17 -13.46
C LEU A 361 3.51 2.65 -13.16
N ASP A 362 2.77 2.98 -12.10
CA ASP A 362 2.39 4.36 -11.75
C ASP A 362 1.77 5.07 -12.96
N ALA A 363 0.95 4.34 -13.72
CA ALA A 363 0.19 4.86 -14.87
C ALA A 363 -1.24 5.21 -14.43
N LEU A 364 -1.81 6.28 -15.01
CA LEU A 364 -3.19 6.69 -14.73
C LEU A 364 -4.15 5.92 -15.63
N LEU A 365 -5.13 5.26 -15.04
CA LEU A 365 -6.27 4.67 -15.74
C LEU A 365 -7.47 5.62 -15.65
N ILE A 366 -8.12 5.84 -16.80
CA ILE A 366 -9.25 6.75 -16.91
C ILE A 366 -10.41 6.02 -17.59
N TYR A 367 -11.57 6.06 -16.96
CA TYR A 367 -12.82 5.51 -17.48
C TYR A 367 -13.73 6.66 -17.86
N CYS A 368 -14.05 6.79 -19.14
CA CYS A 368 -14.80 7.93 -19.63
C CYS A 368 -15.77 7.57 -20.76
N SER A 369 -16.70 8.47 -21.06
CA SER A 369 -17.53 8.33 -22.25
C SER A 369 -16.70 8.38 -23.54
N GLU A 370 -17.18 7.70 -24.58
CA GLU A 370 -16.54 7.69 -25.90
C GLU A 370 -16.38 9.10 -26.48
N SER A 371 -17.34 9.99 -26.22
CA SER A 371 -17.36 11.34 -26.77
C SER A 371 -16.20 12.23 -26.32
N ILE A 372 -15.60 11.97 -25.16
CA ILE A 372 -14.51 12.81 -24.62
C ILE A 372 -13.12 12.18 -24.77
N SER A 373 -13.04 10.90 -25.14
CA SER A 373 -11.80 10.12 -25.19
C SER A 373 -10.69 10.80 -25.99
N GLU A 374 -10.97 11.23 -27.23
CA GLU A 374 -9.98 11.88 -28.09
C GLU A 374 -9.55 13.26 -27.58
N THR A 375 -10.48 14.01 -26.99
CA THR A 375 -10.19 15.34 -26.43
C THR A 375 -9.25 15.21 -25.24
N LEU A 376 -9.55 14.30 -24.32
CA LEU A 376 -8.71 14.03 -23.15
C LEU A 376 -7.30 13.60 -23.56
N ILE A 377 -7.17 12.67 -24.51
CA ILE A 377 -5.86 12.22 -25.00
C ILE A 377 -5.05 13.39 -25.56
N LYS A 378 -5.69 14.27 -26.35
CA LYS A 378 -5.05 15.44 -26.95
C LYS A 378 -4.57 16.43 -25.89
N ASP A 379 -5.37 16.71 -24.87
CA ASP A 379 -5.01 17.64 -23.80
C ASP A 379 -3.79 17.14 -22.99
N LEU A 380 -3.74 15.84 -22.71
CA LEU A 380 -2.57 15.24 -22.06
C LEU A 380 -1.34 15.28 -22.98
N GLU A 381 -1.51 15.00 -24.27
CA GLU A 381 -0.42 15.04 -25.25
C GLU A 381 0.17 16.46 -25.41
N GLU A 382 -0.68 17.49 -25.44
CA GLU A 382 -0.27 18.91 -25.48
C GLU A 382 0.60 19.31 -24.27
N ASN A 383 0.47 18.57 -23.16
CA ASN A 383 1.28 18.73 -21.95
C ASN A 383 2.42 17.70 -21.82
N ASN A 384 2.80 17.03 -22.91
CA ASN A 384 3.88 16.03 -22.95
C ASN A 384 3.62 14.77 -22.08
N ILE A 385 2.34 14.45 -21.89
CA ILE A 385 1.88 13.25 -21.18
C ILE A 385 1.26 12.33 -22.21
N LYS A 386 2.01 11.29 -22.58
CA LYS A 386 1.54 10.28 -23.53
C LYS A 386 0.36 9.52 -22.90
N CYS A 387 -0.75 9.44 -23.63
CA CYS A 387 -1.95 8.70 -23.22
C CYS A 387 -2.59 8.05 -24.44
N ALA A 388 -3.20 6.87 -24.28
CA ALA A 388 -3.96 6.24 -25.35
C ALA A 388 -5.10 5.38 -24.81
N GLU A 389 -6.12 5.15 -25.65
CA GLU A 389 -7.16 4.16 -25.37
C GLU A 389 -6.59 2.74 -25.43
N ILE A 390 -6.63 2.02 -24.31
CA ILE A 390 -6.15 0.63 -24.19
C ILE A 390 -7.28 -0.41 -24.27
N GLY A 391 -8.54 -0.01 -24.18
CA GLY A 391 -9.65 -0.94 -24.08
C GLY A 391 -11.00 -0.27 -23.87
N TYR A 392 -11.99 -1.09 -23.52
CA TYR A 392 -13.36 -0.66 -23.24
C TYR A 392 -14.04 -1.56 -22.21
N VAL A 393 -15.11 -1.04 -21.61
CA VAL A 393 -15.95 -1.73 -20.62
C VAL A 393 -17.15 -2.36 -21.33
N ASP A 394 -17.45 -3.62 -21.01
CA ASP A 394 -18.57 -4.38 -21.55
C ASP A 394 -19.44 -5.01 -20.44
N ASP A 395 -20.49 -5.74 -20.81
CA ASP A 395 -21.44 -6.38 -19.91
C ASP A 395 -21.08 -7.85 -19.60
N SER A 396 -19.89 -8.33 -19.98
CA SER A 396 -19.55 -9.75 -19.90
C SER A 396 -19.19 -10.24 -18.49
N LEU A 397 -18.96 -9.32 -17.54
CA LEU A 397 -18.43 -9.59 -16.20
C LEU A 397 -17.08 -10.31 -16.18
N ASP A 398 -16.39 -10.38 -17.32
CA ASP A 398 -15.07 -10.99 -17.43
C ASP A 398 -13.99 -9.90 -17.60
N VAL A 399 -12.81 -10.18 -17.05
CA VAL A 399 -11.60 -9.40 -17.32
C VAL A 399 -10.79 -10.12 -18.42
N LYS A 400 -10.74 -9.53 -19.61
CA LYS A 400 -10.11 -10.14 -20.79
C LYS A 400 -8.97 -9.28 -21.32
N MET A 401 -7.87 -9.94 -21.68
CA MET A 401 -6.77 -9.36 -22.41
C MET A 401 -6.70 -9.94 -23.83
N VAL A 402 -6.61 -9.06 -24.82
CA VAL A 402 -6.41 -9.41 -26.23
C VAL A 402 -4.92 -9.33 -26.54
N TRP A 403 -4.34 -10.48 -26.83
CA TRP A 403 -2.93 -10.63 -27.20
C TRP A 403 -2.73 -10.51 -28.71
N SER A 404 -1.45 -10.47 -29.11
CA SER A 404 -1.04 -10.60 -30.51
C SER A 404 -1.77 -11.77 -31.21
N LYS A 405 -2.22 -11.53 -32.45
CA LYS A 405 -3.05 -12.46 -33.26
C LYS A 405 -4.49 -12.66 -32.74
N ASN A 406 -5.03 -11.70 -32.00
CA ASN A 406 -6.41 -11.71 -31.49
C ASN A 406 -6.74 -12.91 -30.60
N LYS A 407 -5.74 -13.43 -29.88
CA LYS A 407 -5.97 -14.45 -28.86
C LYS A 407 -6.52 -13.75 -27.61
N GLU A 408 -7.73 -14.10 -27.21
CA GLU A 408 -8.35 -13.58 -26.00
C GLU A 408 -8.15 -14.55 -24.83
N GLU A 409 -7.69 -14.03 -23.69
CA GLU A 409 -7.52 -14.81 -22.47
C GLU A 409 -8.08 -14.05 -21.26
N LYS A 410 -8.57 -14.80 -20.28
CA LYS A 410 -8.90 -14.20 -18.98
C LYS A 410 -7.60 -13.78 -18.29
N ILE A 411 -7.59 -12.57 -17.77
CA ILE A 411 -6.46 -12.07 -17.00
C ILE A 411 -6.88 -11.91 -15.55
N LEU A 412 -6.16 -12.62 -14.67
CA LEU A 412 -6.41 -12.63 -13.24
C LEU A 412 -5.11 -12.26 -12.50
N PRO A 413 -5.22 -11.71 -11.28
CA PRO A 413 -4.09 -11.56 -10.39
C PRO A 413 -3.53 -12.94 -10.03
N LYS A 414 -2.21 -13.01 -9.89
CA LYS A 414 -1.54 -14.18 -9.31
C LYS A 414 -1.71 -14.20 -7.79
N PHE A 415 -1.21 -15.23 -7.11
CA PHE A 415 -1.29 -15.29 -5.65
C PHE A 415 -0.57 -14.13 -4.96
N ARG A 416 0.55 -13.70 -5.56
CA ARG A 416 1.33 -12.51 -5.19
C ARG A 416 1.51 -11.58 -6.39
N GLU A 417 1.83 -10.32 -6.16
CA GLU A 417 2.40 -9.44 -7.20
C GLU A 417 3.62 -10.05 -7.88
N SER A 418 3.94 -9.53 -9.05
CA SER A 418 5.12 -9.96 -9.80
C SER A 418 6.42 -9.76 -9.00
N ALA A 419 7.30 -10.73 -9.11
CA ALA A 419 8.51 -10.87 -8.33
C ALA A 419 9.61 -9.95 -8.86
N TYR A 420 9.53 -8.68 -8.47
CA TYR A 420 10.40 -7.61 -8.97
C TYR A 420 11.80 -7.55 -8.33
N THR A 421 12.16 -8.51 -7.48
CA THR A 421 13.53 -8.68 -6.95
C THR A 421 13.92 -10.15 -6.93
N LYS A 422 15.22 -10.42 -6.96
CA LYS A 422 15.74 -11.80 -6.95
C LYS A 422 15.21 -12.64 -5.78
N ILE A 423 15.14 -12.08 -4.56
CA ILE A 423 14.59 -12.81 -3.40
C ILE A 423 13.11 -13.14 -3.58
N LYS A 424 12.31 -12.22 -4.16
CA LYS A 424 10.90 -12.50 -4.46
C LYS A 424 10.75 -13.61 -5.50
N GLN A 425 11.65 -13.67 -6.49
CA GLN A 425 11.64 -14.72 -7.52
C GLN A 425 11.89 -16.10 -6.91
N GLU A 426 12.77 -16.21 -5.91
CA GLU A 426 12.99 -17.45 -5.17
C GLU A 426 11.78 -17.87 -4.31
N ILE A 427 10.97 -16.92 -3.85
CA ILE A 427 9.72 -17.19 -3.11
C ILE A 427 8.61 -17.65 -4.06
N GLY A 428 8.55 -17.09 -5.27
CA GLY A 428 7.55 -17.39 -6.29
C GLY A 428 6.22 -16.67 -6.10
N GLU A 429 5.35 -16.79 -7.10
CA GLU A 429 4.07 -16.05 -7.22
C GLU A 429 2.85 -16.99 -7.25
N GLU A 430 3.10 -18.29 -7.19
CA GLU A 430 2.09 -19.34 -7.40
C GLU A 430 1.23 -19.59 -6.15
N ASP A 431 0.06 -20.15 -6.38
CA ASP A 431 -0.85 -20.55 -5.31
C ASP A 431 -0.19 -21.60 -4.39
N PRO A 432 -0.27 -21.43 -3.06
CA PRO A 432 0.25 -22.42 -2.14
C PRO A 432 -0.61 -23.68 -2.16
N GLN A 433 0.01 -24.86 -2.04
CA GLN A 433 -0.69 -26.15 -2.05
C GLN A 433 -1.81 -26.27 -1.00
N GLU A 434 -1.69 -25.56 0.12
CA GLU A 434 -2.65 -25.61 1.23
C GLU A 434 -3.58 -24.37 1.29
N LYS A 435 -3.79 -23.66 0.17
CA LYS A 435 -4.52 -22.38 0.12
C LYS A 435 -5.86 -22.40 0.86
N GLU A 436 -6.76 -23.33 0.54
CA GLU A 436 -8.09 -23.42 1.17
C GLU A 436 -8.01 -23.65 2.69
N ARG A 437 -7.07 -24.49 3.14
CA ARG A 437 -6.83 -24.74 4.56
C ARG A 437 -6.33 -23.48 5.25
N MET A 438 -5.45 -22.73 4.58
CA MET A 438 -4.91 -21.48 5.11
C MET A 438 -6.00 -20.42 5.26
N GLU A 439 -6.78 -20.20 4.20
CA GLU A 439 -7.89 -19.24 4.17
C GLU A 439 -8.91 -19.52 5.29
N LYS A 440 -9.32 -20.78 5.45
CA LYS A 440 -10.23 -21.19 6.54
C LYS A 440 -9.67 -20.92 7.93
N ALA A 441 -8.38 -21.15 8.16
CA ALA A 441 -7.75 -20.87 9.45
C ALA A 441 -7.68 -19.36 9.75
N ILE A 442 -7.44 -18.55 8.72
CA ILE A 442 -7.43 -17.09 8.82
C ILE A 442 -8.83 -16.56 9.10
N GLU A 443 -9.87 -17.04 8.39
CA GLU A 443 -11.27 -16.68 8.65
C GLU A 443 -11.68 -16.94 10.10
N ASN A 444 -11.40 -18.14 10.61
CA ASN A 444 -11.69 -18.49 12.01
C ASN A 444 -11.00 -17.54 13.00
N THR A 445 -9.77 -17.11 12.67
CA THR A 445 -9.00 -16.18 13.48
C THR A 445 -9.60 -14.77 13.44
N ALA A 446 -10.04 -14.31 12.27
CA ALA A 446 -10.73 -13.03 12.10
C ALA A 446 -12.04 -12.99 12.90
N LEU A 447 -12.86 -14.05 12.82
CA LEU A 447 -14.10 -14.17 13.61
C LEU A 447 -13.83 -14.11 15.12
N ALA A 448 -12.79 -14.80 15.60
CA ALA A 448 -12.39 -14.75 17.01
C ALA A 448 -12.00 -13.32 17.46
N ALA A 449 -11.29 -12.57 16.62
CA ALA A 449 -10.94 -11.19 16.90
C ALA A 449 -12.17 -10.25 16.91
N ILE A 450 -13.14 -10.47 16.02
CA ILE A 450 -14.43 -9.73 16.00
C ILE A 450 -15.21 -9.99 17.31
N GLU A 451 -15.28 -11.24 17.77
CA GLU A 451 -15.94 -11.57 19.03
C GLU A 451 -15.22 -10.97 20.23
N LYS A 452 -13.87 -10.96 20.23
CA LYS A 452 -13.08 -10.24 21.24
C LYS A 452 -13.44 -8.75 21.27
N ARG A 453 -13.51 -8.08 20.11
CA ARG A 453 -13.96 -6.66 20.00
C ARG A 453 -15.36 -6.45 20.60
N LYS A 454 -16.34 -7.28 20.23
CA LYS A 454 -17.72 -7.17 20.75
C LYS A 454 -17.77 -7.33 22.27
N ARG A 455 -17.03 -8.29 22.83
CA ARG A 455 -16.92 -8.51 24.27
C ARG A 455 -16.37 -7.29 24.99
N ILE A 456 -15.28 -6.70 24.50
CA ILE A 456 -14.66 -5.51 25.10
C ILE A 456 -15.60 -4.31 25.04
N LEU A 457 -16.28 -4.08 23.91
CA LEU A 457 -17.26 -2.99 23.79
C LEU A 457 -18.43 -3.12 24.77
N ARG A 458 -18.98 -4.32 24.94
CA ARG A 458 -20.06 -4.55 25.92
C ARG A 458 -19.61 -4.26 27.33
N LYS A 459 -18.39 -4.68 27.68
CA LYS A 459 -17.84 -4.43 29.01
C LYS A 459 -17.66 -2.94 29.28
N ILE A 460 -16.95 -2.22 28.41
CA ILE A 460 -16.68 -0.78 28.57
C ILE A 460 -17.97 0.06 28.61
N ARG A 461 -19.05 -0.38 27.95
CA ARG A 461 -20.34 0.34 27.96
C ARG A 461 -21.23 0.01 29.15
N ASN A 462 -21.00 -1.13 29.79
CA ASN A 462 -21.81 -1.60 30.93
C ASN A 462 -21.13 -1.33 32.29
N ASP A 463 -19.82 -1.07 32.28
CA ASP A 463 -19.06 -0.45 33.37
C ASP A 463 -19.26 1.08 33.34
#